data_AF-A0A9W9CNF2-F1
#
_entry.id   AF-A0A9W9CNF2-F1
#
_cell.length_a   1.000
_cell.length_b   1.000
_cell.length_c   1.000
_cell.angle_alpha   90.00
_cell.angle_beta   90.00
_cell.angle_gamma   90.00
#
_symmetry.space_group_name_H-M   'P 1'
#
loop_
_entity.id
_entity.type
_entity.pdbx_description
1 polymer ?
#
loop_
_entity_poly.entity_id
_entity_poly.type
_entity_poly.pdbx_seq_one_letter_code
_entity_poly.pdbx_strand_id
1 'polypeptide(L)'
;MHIVNPQSALLSNHELLLHLQQEEAEYSGTDGTGRNRPKPSGLNHMLRDGIAYLQSADLPNGAIASTHPDRPMTLYKGPHSLFRALSPKYRLNKAEYLQLYNLRPTTQVMLELVIEEAGSRFSEEQLHDILSIIQQVFDEEEASIPAGAEDQEMPKIPNKLLGASRKKRKPRAKAKA
;
A
#
# COMPACT_ATOMS: atom_id res chain seq x y z
N MET A 1 -13.22 -2.68 27.00
CA MET A 1 -12.65 -2.26 25.69
C MET A 1 -13.81 -2.20 24.70
N HIS A 2 -13.99 -1.09 23.98
CA HIS A 2 -15.06 -0.95 22.98
C HIS A 2 -14.45 -0.52 21.64
N ILE A 3 -14.93 -1.12 20.55
CA ILE A 3 -14.48 -0.78 19.20
C ILE A 3 -15.17 0.52 18.79
N VAL A 4 -14.40 1.59 18.58
CA VAL A 4 -14.92 2.90 18.15
C VAL A 4 -15.20 2.90 16.65
N ASN A 5 -14.19 2.51 15.85
CA ASN A 5 -14.27 2.50 14.39
C ASN A 5 -13.68 1.19 13.86
N PRO A 6 -14.51 0.22 13.44
CA PRO A 6 -14.01 -0.96 12.74
C PRO A 6 -13.44 -0.56 11.37
N GLN A 7 -12.40 -1.26 10.90
CA GLN A 7 -11.79 -1.07 9.57
C GLN A 7 -11.37 0.38 9.28
N SER A 8 -10.67 1.02 10.22
CA SER A 8 -10.24 2.41 10.10
C SER A 8 -9.26 2.66 8.96
N ALA A 9 -8.47 1.65 8.58
CA ALA A 9 -7.46 1.74 7.54
C ALA A 9 -7.29 0.40 6.81
N LEU A 10 -6.75 0.48 5.60
CA LEU A 10 -6.21 -0.65 4.85
C LEU A 10 -4.69 -0.46 4.83
N LEU A 11 -3.96 -1.51 5.18
CA LEU A 11 -2.50 -1.51 5.21
C LEU A 11 -1.99 -2.57 4.24
N SER A 12 -1.02 -2.21 3.43
CA SER A 12 -0.31 -3.14 2.56
C SER A 12 0.63 -4.04 3.37
N ASN A 13 0.98 -5.19 2.78
CA ASN A 13 1.89 -6.16 3.37
C ASN A 13 3.25 -5.53 3.71
N HIS A 14 3.69 -4.60 2.88
CA HIS A 14 4.95 -3.89 3.06
C HIS A 14 4.90 -2.88 4.21
N GLU A 15 3.83 -2.07 4.33
CA GLU A 15 3.64 -1.18 5.48
C GLU A 15 3.58 -1.96 6.79
N LEU A 16 2.89 -3.11 6.78
CA LEU A 16 2.82 -3.99 7.94
C LEU A 16 4.20 -4.56 8.28
N LEU A 17 4.96 -5.04 7.29
CA LEU A 17 6.31 -5.58 7.52
C LEU A 17 7.23 -4.54 8.17
N LEU A 18 7.25 -3.31 7.64
CA LEU A 18 8.05 -2.23 8.20
C LEU A 18 7.65 -1.89 9.62
N HIS A 19 6.34 -1.88 9.90
CA HIS A 19 5.84 -1.63 11.24
C HIS A 19 6.28 -2.72 12.24
N LEU A 20 6.16 -4.00 11.85
CA LEU A 20 6.58 -5.13 12.69
C LEU A 20 8.09 -5.11 12.95
N GLN A 21 8.90 -4.75 11.94
CA GLN A 21 10.35 -4.60 12.08
C GLN A 21 10.71 -3.44 13.01
N GLN A 22 10.01 -2.31 12.90
CA GLN A 22 10.19 -1.16 13.80
C GLN A 22 9.84 -1.52 15.25
N GLU A 23 8.72 -2.22 15.47
CA GLU A 23 8.33 -2.67 16.80
C GLU A 23 9.34 -3.67 17.37
N GLU A 24 9.82 -4.62 16.56
CA GLU A 24 10.90 -5.53 16.95
C GLU A 24 12.18 -4.77 17.37
N ALA A 25 12.56 -3.74 16.61
CA ALA A 25 13.74 -2.91 16.86
C ALA A 25 13.63 -2.09 18.15
N GLU A 26 12.43 -1.63 18.51
CA GLU A 26 12.19 -0.89 19.77
C GLU A 26 12.47 -1.78 20.99
N TYR A 27 12.07 -3.06 20.95
CA TYR A 27 12.30 -3.98 22.07
C TYR A 27 13.75 -4.48 22.16
N SER A 28 14.42 -4.68 21.02
CA SER A 28 15.83 -5.07 21.00
C SER A 28 16.78 -3.90 21.27
N GLY A 29 16.30 -2.67 21.17
CA GLY A 29 17.10 -1.44 21.27
C GLY A 29 17.96 -1.16 20.03
N THR A 30 17.68 -1.81 18.89
CA THR A 30 18.37 -1.57 17.61
C THR A 30 17.79 -0.40 16.82
N ASP A 31 16.75 0.25 17.34
CA ASP A 31 16.12 1.47 16.81
C ASP A 31 16.91 2.76 17.08
N GLY A 32 18.09 2.67 17.71
CA GLY A 32 18.92 3.81 18.09
C GLY A 32 18.57 4.43 19.45
N THR A 33 17.53 3.94 20.14
CA THR A 33 17.20 4.39 21.51
C THR A 33 17.96 3.62 22.59
N GLY A 34 18.51 2.45 22.24
CA GLY A 34 19.25 1.57 23.17
C GLY A 34 18.38 0.95 24.26
N ARG A 35 17.06 1.05 24.16
CA ARG A 35 16.11 0.54 25.15
C ARG A 35 15.89 -0.95 24.95
N ASN A 36 16.69 -1.79 25.59
CA ASN A 36 16.43 -3.23 25.60
C ASN A 36 15.35 -3.57 26.63
N ARG A 37 14.21 -4.10 26.18
CA ARG A 37 13.09 -4.50 27.04
C ARG A 37 12.63 -5.91 26.69
N PRO A 38 12.27 -6.74 27.69
CA PRO A 38 11.74 -8.06 27.43
C PRO A 38 10.39 -7.96 26.70
N LYS A 39 10.28 -8.66 25.56
CA LYS A 39 9.03 -8.77 24.80
C LYS A 39 8.03 -9.64 25.56
N PRO A 40 6.75 -9.23 25.68
CA PRO A 40 5.69 -10.13 26.12
C PRO A 40 5.60 -11.36 25.20
N SER A 41 5.33 -12.54 25.76
CA SER A 41 5.39 -13.81 25.01
C SER A 41 4.45 -13.86 23.80
N GLY A 42 3.22 -13.37 23.94
CA GLY A 42 2.25 -13.31 22.84
C GLY A 42 2.73 -12.40 21.71
N LEU A 43 3.26 -11.23 22.04
CA LEU A 43 3.81 -10.30 21.06
C LEU A 43 5.02 -10.91 20.34
N ASN A 44 5.91 -11.58 21.06
CA ASN A 44 7.09 -12.21 20.48
C ASN A 44 6.72 -13.24 19.39
N HIS A 45 5.73 -14.10 19.65
CA HIS A 45 5.25 -15.06 18.65
C HIS A 45 4.62 -14.35 17.45
N MET A 46 3.76 -13.34 17.69
CA MET A 46 3.12 -12.60 16.60
C MET A 46 4.13 -11.85 15.72
N LEU A 47 5.14 -11.21 16.30
CA LEU A 47 6.21 -10.54 15.55
C LEU A 47 7.01 -11.56 14.74
N ARG A 48 7.47 -12.64 15.36
CA ARG A 48 8.26 -13.68 14.70
C ARG A 48 7.50 -14.30 13.53
N ASP A 49 6.27 -14.74 13.75
CA ASP A 49 5.48 -15.45 12.73
C ASP A 49 5.02 -14.47 11.64
N GLY A 50 4.64 -13.25 12.01
CA GLY A 50 4.22 -12.21 11.07
C GLY A 50 5.35 -11.78 10.14
N ILE A 51 6.55 -11.53 10.68
CA ILE A 51 7.73 -11.19 9.89
C ILE A 51 8.11 -12.38 8.99
N ALA A 52 8.15 -13.59 9.53
CA ALA A 52 8.48 -14.79 8.76
C ALA A 52 7.51 -15.02 7.59
N TYR A 53 6.20 -14.83 7.81
CA TYR A 53 5.20 -14.92 6.75
C TYR A 53 5.40 -13.86 5.68
N LEU A 54 5.57 -12.59 6.06
CA LEU A 54 5.69 -11.47 5.13
C LEU A 54 7.00 -11.46 4.35
N GLN A 55 8.05 -12.10 4.87
CA GLN A 55 9.35 -12.31 4.22
C GLN A 55 9.46 -13.66 3.48
N SER A 56 8.40 -14.46 3.44
CA SER A 56 8.41 -15.73 2.71
C SER A 56 8.70 -15.50 1.22
N ALA A 57 9.38 -16.48 0.60
CA ALA A 57 9.84 -16.39 -0.79
C ALA A 57 8.70 -16.26 -1.82
N ASP A 58 7.48 -16.66 -1.43
CA ASP A 58 6.28 -16.58 -2.27
C ASP A 58 5.75 -15.15 -2.39
N LEU A 59 6.18 -14.23 -1.51
CA LEU A 59 5.77 -12.83 -1.52
C LEU A 59 6.88 -11.95 -2.11
N PRO A 60 6.54 -10.93 -2.94
CA PRO A 60 7.53 -10.04 -3.53
C PRO A 60 8.13 -9.04 -2.52
N ASN A 61 7.74 -9.10 -1.24
CA ASN A 61 8.09 -8.12 -0.22
C ASN A 61 9.59 -8.11 0.11
N GLY A 62 10.23 -9.28 0.17
CA GLY A 62 11.63 -9.41 0.54
C GLY A 62 12.57 -8.65 -0.40
N ALA A 63 12.24 -8.65 -1.70
CA ALA A 63 13.01 -7.92 -2.70
C ALA A 63 13.01 -6.42 -2.42
N ILE A 64 11.83 -5.79 -2.28
CA ILE A 64 11.74 -4.32 -2.08
C ILE A 64 12.39 -3.86 -0.78
N ALA A 65 12.21 -4.58 0.32
CA ALA A 65 12.85 -4.20 1.58
C ALA A 65 14.40 -4.19 1.45
N SER A 66 14.95 -4.97 0.52
CA SER A 66 16.40 -5.04 0.27
C SER A 66 16.90 -4.10 -0.83
N THR A 67 16.16 -3.94 -1.94
CA THR A 67 16.55 -3.06 -3.05
C THR A 67 16.21 -1.60 -2.79
N HIS A 68 15.18 -1.33 -1.99
CA HIS A 68 14.64 0.00 -1.77
C HIS A 68 14.32 0.25 -0.28
N PRO A 69 15.33 0.30 0.60
CA PRO A 69 15.12 0.41 2.04
C PRO A 69 14.42 1.71 2.46
N ASP A 70 14.66 2.83 1.76
CA ASP A 70 14.14 4.16 2.13
C ASP A 70 12.95 4.61 1.24
N ARG A 71 12.46 3.73 0.35
CA ARG A 71 11.37 4.01 -0.61
C ARG A 71 9.94 3.67 -0.15
N PRO A 72 9.59 3.31 1.10
CA PRO A 72 8.21 2.92 1.38
C PRO A 72 7.22 4.05 1.15
N MET A 73 7.56 5.27 1.56
CA MET A 73 6.61 6.38 1.50
C MET A 73 6.33 6.82 0.05
N THR A 74 7.33 6.82 -0.82
CA THR A 74 7.21 7.28 -2.21
C THR A 74 6.38 6.33 -3.08
N LEU A 75 6.27 5.04 -2.70
CA LEU A 75 5.36 4.08 -3.35
C LEU A 75 3.88 4.43 -3.13
N TYR A 76 3.53 5.00 -1.98
CA TYR A 76 2.15 5.29 -1.59
C TYR A 76 1.79 6.78 -1.70
N LYS A 77 2.79 7.67 -1.62
CA LYS A 77 2.64 9.12 -1.57
C LYS A 77 3.59 9.81 -2.55
N GLY A 78 3.17 10.94 -3.09
CA GLY A 78 3.97 11.75 -3.99
C GLY A 78 3.87 11.33 -5.46
N PRO A 79 4.72 11.92 -6.32
CA PRO A 79 4.62 11.80 -7.77
C PRO A 79 4.97 10.41 -8.29
N HIS A 80 5.88 9.70 -7.61
CA HIS A 80 6.35 8.36 -7.98
C HIS A 80 5.47 7.23 -7.44
N SER A 81 4.36 7.57 -6.77
CA SER A 81 3.45 6.55 -6.23
C SER A 81 2.69 5.82 -7.34
N LEU A 82 2.44 4.53 -7.14
CA LEU A 82 1.69 3.73 -8.11
C LEU A 82 0.27 4.30 -8.34
N PHE A 83 -0.34 4.80 -7.26
CA PHE A 83 -1.63 5.48 -7.34
C PHE A 83 -1.56 6.71 -8.27
N ARG A 84 -0.48 7.49 -8.21
CA ARG A 84 -0.33 8.68 -9.06
C ARG A 84 -0.03 8.31 -10.51
N ALA A 85 0.70 7.23 -10.74
CA ALA A 85 1.00 6.75 -12.08
C ALA A 85 -0.25 6.20 -12.80
N LEU A 86 -1.10 5.41 -12.10
CA LEU A 86 -2.26 4.75 -12.70
C LEU A 86 -3.53 5.61 -12.73
N SER A 87 -3.83 6.36 -11.66
CA SER A 87 -5.11 7.08 -11.53
C SER A 87 -5.45 8.13 -12.61
N PRO A 88 -4.50 8.73 -13.35
CA PRO A 88 -4.83 9.64 -14.44
C PRO A 88 -5.59 8.94 -15.57
N LYS A 89 -5.18 7.73 -15.95
CA LYS A 89 -5.74 6.96 -17.07
C LYS A 89 -6.73 5.90 -16.62
N TYR A 90 -6.45 5.21 -15.52
CA TYR A 90 -7.15 3.99 -15.12
C TYR A 90 -7.96 4.17 -13.86
N ARG A 91 -9.15 3.56 -13.88
CA ARG A 91 -10.11 3.63 -12.79
C ARG A 91 -10.13 2.32 -12.02
N LEU A 92 -9.36 2.26 -10.94
CA LEU A 92 -9.27 1.12 -10.03
C LEU A 92 -9.90 1.45 -8.67
N ASN A 93 -10.33 0.42 -7.94
CA ASN A 93 -10.81 0.53 -6.56
C ASN A 93 -9.63 0.41 -5.56
N LYS A 94 -9.85 0.82 -4.32
CA LYS A 94 -8.87 0.74 -3.23
C LYS A 94 -8.38 -0.68 -2.97
N ALA A 95 -9.28 -1.66 -3.02
CA ALA A 95 -8.93 -3.06 -2.82
C ALA A 95 -7.99 -3.58 -3.93
N GLU A 96 -8.25 -3.18 -5.18
CA GLU A 96 -7.41 -3.52 -6.32
C GLU A 96 -6.01 -2.91 -6.15
N TYR A 97 -5.92 -1.61 -5.80
CA TYR A 97 -4.64 -0.99 -5.49
C TYR A 97 -3.89 -1.72 -4.38
N LEU A 98 -4.58 -2.08 -3.30
CA LEU A 98 -3.96 -2.83 -2.19
C LEU A 98 -3.39 -4.17 -2.65
N GLN A 99 -4.15 -4.91 -3.48
CA GLN A 99 -3.68 -6.16 -4.05
C GLN A 99 -2.52 -5.97 -5.02
N LEU A 100 -2.52 -4.89 -5.83
CA LEU A 100 -1.39 -4.55 -6.70
C LEU A 100 -0.11 -4.31 -5.89
N TYR A 101 -0.19 -3.59 -4.77
CA TYR A 101 0.97 -3.39 -3.88
C TYR A 101 1.48 -4.69 -3.25
N ASN A 102 0.57 -5.59 -2.89
CA ASN A 102 0.89 -6.82 -2.18
C ASN A 102 1.43 -7.92 -3.11
N LEU A 103 0.82 -8.08 -4.29
CA LEU A 103 1.08 -9.20 -5.19
C LEU A 103 2.02 -8.83 -6.34
N ARG A 104 2.05 -7.56 -6.77
CA ARG A 104 2.93 -7.04 -7.84
C ARG A 104 2.91 -7.92 -9.09
N PRO A 105 1.78 -7.96 -9.80
CA PRO A 105 1.62 -8.83 -10.97
C PRO A 105 2.66 -8.50 -12.04
N THR A 106 3.41 -9.51 -12.46
CA THR A 106 4.38 -9.44 -13.57
C THR A 106 3.85 -10.01 -14.87
N THR A 107 2.74 -10.74 -14.80
CA THR A 107 2.06 -11.34 -15.96
C THR A 107 0.63 -10.84 -16.06
N GLN A 108 0.11 -10.78 -17.28
CA GLN A 108 -1.25 -10.32 -17.54
C GLN A 108 -2.29 -11.21 -16.85
N VAL A 109 -2.09 -12.53 -16.86
CA VAL A 109 -2.98 -13.49 -16.17
C VAL A 109 -3.10 -13.14 -14.69
N MET A 110 -1.98 -12.81 -14.03
CA MET A 110 -2.00 -12.42 -12.63
C MET A 110 -2.69 -11.08 -12.41
N LEU A 111 -2.52 -10.12 -13.32
CA LEU A 111 -3.21 -8.83 -13.27
C LEU A 111 -4.73 -8.99 -13.40
N GLU A 112 -5.18 -9.87 -14.29
CA GLU A 112 -6.59 -10.20 -14.49
C GLU A 112 -7.24 -10.91 -13.29
N LEU A 113 -6.46 -11.61 -12.47
CA LEU A 113 -6.92 -12.18 -11.20
C LEU A 113 -7.05 -11.13 -10.09
N VAL A 114 -6.28 -10.05 -10.17
CA VAL A 114 -6.31 -8.94 -9.19
C VAL A 114 -7.44 -7.96 -9.48
N ILE A 115 -7.68 -7.67 -10.76
CA ILE A 115 -8.69 -6.71 -11.20
C ILE A 115 -9.99 -7.44 -11.50
N GLU A 116 -11.06 -7.10 -10.77
CA GLU A 116 -12.37 -7.70 -11.00
C GLU A 116 -12.89 -7.34 -12.40
N GLU A 117 -13.31 -8.37 -13.14
CA GLU A 117 -13.82 -8.26 -14.51
C GLU A 117 -12.86 -7.48 -15.45
N ALA A 118 -11.56 -7.71 -15.32
CA ALA A 118 -10.51 -6.98 -16.06
C ALA A 118 -10.79 -6.86 -17.56
N GLY A 119 -11.14 -7.96 -18.24
CA GLY A 119 -11.41 -7.99 -19.68
C GLY A 119 -12.70 -7.28 -20.11
N SER A 120 -13.63 -6.98 -19.19
CA SER A 120 -14.81 -6.15 -19.50
C SER A 120 -14.52 -4.66 -19.30
N ARG A 121 -13.59 -4.32 -18.40
CA ARG A 121 -13.27 -2.94 -18.00
C ARG A 121 -12.14 -2.31 -18.80
N PHE A 122 -11.20 -3.12 -19.26
CA PHE A 122 -9.98 -2.66 -19.92
C PHE A 122 -9.73 -3.47 -21.19
N SER A 123 -9.20 -2.81 -22.23
CA SER A 123 -8.69 -3.52 -23.40
C SER A 123 -7.37 -4.23 -23.08
N GLU A 124 -6.99 -5.20 -23.91
CA GLU A 124 -5.71 -5.91 -23.78
C GLU A 124 -4.50 -4.95 -23.78
N GLU A 125 -4.51 -3.95 -24.67
CA GLU A 125 -3.49 -2.88 -24.70
C GLU A 125 -3.44 -2.09 -23.39
N GLN A 126 -4.59 -1.82 -22.77
CA GLN A 126 -4.65 -1.12 -21.49
C GLN A 126 -4.14 -1.98 -20.34
N LEU A 127 -4.41 -3.29 -20.35
CA LEU A 127 -3.87 -4.22 -19.36
C LEU A 127 -2.35 -4.31 -19.47
N HIS A 128 -1.81 -4.33 -20.69
CA HIS A 128 -0.36 -4.25 -20.92
C HIS A 128 0.24 -2.92 -20.44
N ASP A 129 -0.41 -1.77 -20.70
CA ASP A 129 0.07 -0.46 -20.19
C ASP A 129 0.03 -0.42 -18.66
N ILE A 130 -1.04 -0.92 -18.02
CA ILE A 130 -1.12 -1.03 -16.55
C ILE A 130 0.03 -1.87 -16.00
N LEU A 131 0.28 -3.04 -16.61
CA LEU A 131 1.35 -3.94 -16.20
C LEU A 131 2.74 -3.31 -16.37
N SER A 132 2.96 -2.58 -17.47
CA SER A 132 4.19 -1.83 -17.72
C SER A 132 4.40 -0.73 -16.68
N ILE A 133 3.35 0.03 -16.34
CA ILE A 133 3.41 1.08 -15.30
C ILE A 133 3.73 0.46 -13.94
N ILE A 134 3.13 -0.69 -13.60
CA ILE A 134 3.40 -1.42 -12.36
C ILE A 134 4.87 -1.77 -12.27
N GLN A 135 5.43 -2.40 -13.31
CA GLN A 135 6.85 -2.76 -13.37
C GLN A 135 7.73 -1.52 -13.27
N GLN A 136 7.44 -0.47 -14.04
CA GLN A 136 8.19 0.77 -14.00
C GLN A 136 8.25 1.39 -12.60
N VAL A 137 7.13 1.43 -11.86
CA VAL A 137 7.09 2.03 -10.52
C VAL A 137 7.85 1.18 -9.49
N PHE A 138 7.79 -0.15 -9.59
CA PHE A 138 8.44 -1.04 -8.63
C PHE A 138 9.93 -1.28 -8.93
N ASP A 139 10.35 -1.17 -10.19
CA ASP A 139 11.73 -1.39 -10.62
C ASP A 139 12.52 -0.06 -10.79
N GLU A 140 11.89 1.09 -10.59
CA GLU A 140 12.56 2.40 -10.65
C GLU A 140 13.66 2.48 -9.57
N GLU A 141 14.86 2.89 -9.97
CA GLU A 141 15.99 3.02 -9.05
C GLU A 141 15.74 4.12 -8.03
N GLU A 142 15.89 3.82 -6.74
CA GLU A 142 15.63 4.77 -5.66
C GLU A 142 16.52 6.02 -5.73
N ALA A 143 17.77 5.87 -6.16
CA ALA A 143 18.70 6.99 -6.33
C ALA A 143 18.22 8.03 -7.37
N SER A 144 17.28 7.66 -8.25
CA SER A 144 16.68 8.58 -9.22
C SER A 144 15.58 9.46 -8.62
N ILE A 145 15.06 9.10 -7.44
CA ILE A 145 13.99 9.84 -6.77
C ILE A 145 14.61 10.90 -5.86
N PRO A 146 14.30 12.19 -6.06
CA PRO A 146 14.75 13.24 -5.16
C PRO A 146 14.24 13.00 -3.72
N ALA A 147 15.12 13.16 -2.73
CA ALA A 147 14.71 13.11 -1.33
C ALA A 147 13.58 14.12 -1.04
N GLY A 148 12.53 13.67 -0.35
CA GLY A 148 11.34 14.49 -0.07
C GLY A 148 10.33 14.58 -1.22
N ALA A 149 10.48 13.76 -2.28
CA ALA A 149 9.51 13.72 -3.36
C ALA A 149 8.08 13.39 -2.89
N GLU A 150 7.95 12.57 -1.85
CA GLU A 150 6.71 12.21 -1.17
C GLU A 150 5.96 13.39 -0.56
N ASP A 151 6.68 14.46 -0.18
CA ASP A 151 6.11 15.64 0.48
C ASP A 151 5.79 16.78 -0.48
N GLN A 152 6.08 16.62 -1.77
CA GLN A 152 5.73 17.61 -2.77
C GLN A 152 4.22 17.84 -2.79
N GLU A 153 3.81 19.12 -2.74
CA GLU A 153 2.40 19.49 -2.86
C GLU A 153 1.89 19.15 -4.27
N MET A 154 0.93 18.23 -4.32
CA MET A 154 0.34 17.79 -5.59
C MET A 154 -1.13 18.23 -5.70
N PRO A 155 -1.61 18.54 -6.91
CA PRO A 155 -3.02 18.79 -7.11
C PRO A 155 -3.82 17.52 -6.78
N LYS A 156 -4.92 17.71 -6.04
CA LYS A 156 -5.83 16.63 -5.67
C LYS A 156 -6.35 15.96 -6.93
N ILE A 157 -6.17 14.64 -7.01
CA ILE A 157 -6.74 13.85 -8.08
C ILE A 157 -8.26 13.85 -7.88
N PRO A 158 -9.06 14.15 -8.92
CA PRO A 158 -10.52 14.03 -8.82
C PRO A 158 -10.86 12.60 -8.36
N ASN A 159 -11.96 12.43 -7.63
CA ASN A 159 -12.30 11.18 -6.96
C ASN A 159 -12.59 10.06 -7.99
N LYS A 160 -11.53 9.43 -8.48
CA LYS A 160 -11.55 8.43 -9.55
C LYS A 160 -11.64 7.01 -8.99
N LEU A 161 -11.47 6.79 -7.69
CA LEU A 161 -11.65 5.47 -7.09
C LEU A 161 -13.09 4.97 -7.32
N LEU A 162 -13.23 3.77 -7.87
CA LEU A 162 -14.53 3.09 -7.97
C LEU A 162 -15.08 2.86 -6.55
N GLY A 163 -16.39 3.02 -6.36
CA GLY A 163 -17.04 2.85 -5.05
C GLY A 163 -16.85 3.99 -4.04
N ALA A 164 -15.96 4.96 -4.29
CA ALA A 164 -15.71 6.08 -3.37
C ALA A 164 -16.77 7.21 -3.41
N SER A 165 -17.94 6.97 -4.01
CA SER A 165 -18.99 8.00 -4.05
C SER A 165 -19.52 8.23 -2.63
N ARG A 166 -19.19 9.39 -2.06
CA ARG A 166 -19.82 9.86 -0.82
C ARG A 166 -21.31 10.01 -1.13
N LYS A 167 -22.16 9.12 -0.60
CA LYS A 167 -23.58 9.41 -0.40
C LYS A 167 -23.64 10.76 0.29
N LYS A 168 -24.05 11.82 -0.43
CA LYS A 168 -24.31 13.14 0.16
C LYS A 168 -25.29 12.90 1.32
N ARG A 169 -24.81 13.02 2.56
CA ARG A 169 -25.69 13.00 3.73
C ARG A 169 -26.66 14.15 3.55
N LYS A 170 -27.93 13.85 3.23
CA LYS A 170 -29.01 14.84 3.23
C LYS A 170 -29.01 15.49 4.63
N PRO A 171 -28.92 16.84 4.75
CA PRO A 171 -29.08 17.47 6.04
C PRO A 171 -30.48 17.12 6.55
N ARG A 172 -30.56 16.52 7.75
CA ARG A 172 -31.83 16.33 8.46
C ARG A 172 -32.41 17.73 8.66
N ALA A 173 -33.54 18.02 8.02
CA ALA A 173 -34.30 19.22 8.27
C ALA A 173 -34.63 19.28 9.77
N LYS A 174 -34.21 20.35 10.44
CA LYS A 174 -34.58 20.61 11.83
C LYS A 174 -36.11 20.75 11.87
N ALA A 175 -36.79 19.82 12.52
CA ALA A 175 -38.19 20.01 12.90
C ALA A 175 -38.24 21.21 13.84
N LYS A 176 -38.91 22.28 13.41
CA LYS A 176 -39.33 23.37 14.30
C LYS A 176 -40.45 22.82 15.16
N ALA A 177 -40.26 22.84 16.47
CA ALA A 177 -41.32 22.87 17.47
C ALA A 177 -41.10 24.15 18.29
#